data_AF-N1RB91-F1
#
_entry.id   AF-N1RB91-F1
#
_cell.length_a   1.000
_cell.length_b   1.000
_cell.length_c   1.000
_cell.angle_alpha   90.00
_cell.angle_beta   90.00
_cell.angle_gamma   90.00
#
_symmetry.space_group_name_H-M   'P 1'
#
loop_
_entity.id
_entity.type
_entity.pdbx_description
1 polymer ?
#
loop_
_entity_poly.entity_id
_entity_poly.type
_entity_poly.pdbx_seq_one_letter_code
_entity_poly.pdbx_strand_id
1 'polypeptide(L)'
;MFVYREAFLRDHFGERKGCKYWSSALLLSICALGLLMSETEGERNLSEQFFQAAESIVMVSGLSRPSIPTVQSFLCLAFFEIGRGNVSKGWAFSGIAFRMAQDLGFQSDPMNWLPHDSTIISSEDIEIRRRIYWGSYISDKLISLILGRPVQLAFDSAEVDLLEFIT
;
A
#
# COMPACT_ATOMS: atom_id res chain seq x y z
N MET A 1 -5.18 5.20 -6.16
CA MET A 1 -5.72 4.47 -5.00
C MET A 1 -5.22 3.02 -5.07
N PHE A 2 -4.23 2.68 -4.24
CA PHE A 2 -3.44 1.42 -4.27
C PHE A 2 -4.10 0.25 -3.50
N VAL A 3 -5.25 0.48 -2.85
CA VAL A 3 -6.08 -0.54 -2.21
C VAL A 3 -7.29 -0.82 -3.11
N TYR A 4 -7.52 -2.10 -3.43
CA TYR A 4 -8.72 -2.51 -4.15
C TYR A 4 -9.83 -2.86 -3.15
N ARG A 5 -10.88 -2.04 -3.12
CA ARG A 5 -11.93 -2.06 -2.10
C ARG A 5 -12.62 -3.43 -1.99
N GLU A 6 -13.03 -4.00 -3.11
CA GLU A 6 -13.84 -5.23 -3.10
C GLU A 6 -13.05 -6.43 -2.58
N ALA A 7 -11.80 -6.59 -3.00
CA ALA A 7 -10.94 -7.65 -2.47
C ALA A 7 -10.62 -7.45 -0.97
N PHE A 8 -10.37 -6.21 -0.54
CA PHE A 8 -10.15 -5.91 0.87
C PHE A 8 -11.38 -6.26 1.73
N LEU A 9 -12.58 -5.85 1.32
CA LEU A 9 -13.81 -6.10 2.09
C LEU A 9 -14.18 -7.58 2.10
N ARG A 10 -13.98 -8.27 0.98
CA ARG A 10 -14.19 -9.73 0.88
C ARG A 10 -13.29 -10.46 1.88
N ASP A 11 -12.01 -10.13 1.94
CA ASP A 11 -11.08 -10.75 2.89
C ASP A 11 -11.36 -10.32 4.34
N HIS A 12 -11.87 -9.11 4.57
CA HIS A 12 -12.21 -8.61 5.91
C HIS A 12 -13.43 -9.32 6.53
N PHE A 13 -14.50 -9.50 5.73
CA PHE A 13 -15.76 -10.09 6.19
C PHE A 13 -15.88 -11.60 5.90
N GLY A 14 -15.00 -12.16 5.07
CA GLY A 14 -14.98 -13.57 4.70
C GLY A 14 -14.26 -14.47 5.69
N GLU A 15 -14.02 -15.72 5.27
CA GLU A 15 -13.24 -16.67 6.05
C GLU A 15 -11.75 -16.27 6.07
N ARG A 16 -11.13 -16.29 7.26
CA ARG A 16 -9.74 -15.87 7.45
C ARG A 16 -8.68 -16.79 6.82
N LYS A 17 -9.09 -17.92 6.23
CA LYS A 17 -8.15 -18.86 5.60
C LYS A 17 -7.77 -18.35 4.21
N GLY A 18 -6.49 -18.02 4.03
CA GLY A 18 -5.94 -17.65 2.73
C GLY A 18 -6.17 -16.19 2.32
N CYS A 19 -6.46 -15.28 3.26
CA CYS A 19 -6.57 -13.84 2.98
C CYS A 19 -5.26 -13.30 2.39
N LYS A 20 -5.35 -12.68 1.21
CA LYS A 20 -4.22 -12.09 0.49
C LYS A 20 -4.23 -10.56 0.56
N TYR A 21 -5.41 -9.98 0.75
CA TYR A 21 -5.69 -8.55 0.54
C TYR A 21 -6.09 -7.81 1.81
N TRP A 22 -5.99 -8.47 2.96
CA TRP A 22 -6.34 -7.92 4.25
C TRP A 22 -5.30 -8.26 5.32
N SER A 23 -5.09 -7.32 6.23
CA SER A 23 -4.39 -7.54 7.50
C SER A 23 -4.89 -6.55 8.54
N SER A 24 -4.70 -6.85 9.83
CA SER A 24 -5.02 -5.89 10.89
C SER A 24 -4.27 -4.57 10.73
N ALA A 25 -3.01 -4.61 10.29
CA ALA A 25 -2.21 -3.41 10.07
C ALA A 25 -2.76 -2.55 8.93
N LEU A 26 -3.25 -3.19 7.85
CA LEU A 26 -3.85 -2.48 6.73
C LEU A 26 -5.17 -1.81 7.16
N LEU A 27 -6.03 -2.54 7.87
CA LEU A 27 -7.27 -1.97 8.40
C LEU A 27 -6.99 -0.76 9.29
N LEU A 28 -6.09 -0.90 10.26
CA LEU A 28 -5.73 0.16 11.19
C LEU A 28 -5.11 1.37 10.50
N SER A 29 -4.22 1.15 9.51
CA SER A 29 -3.61 2.25 8.75
C SER A 29 -4.61 2.98 7.86
N ILE A 30 -5.59 2.28 7.26
CA ILE A 30 -6.71 2.91 6.54
C ILE A 30 -7.56 3.76 7.50
N CYS A 31 -7.92 3.21 8.67
CA CYS A 31 -8.67 3.96 9.68
C CYS A 31 -7.90 5.19 10.17
N ALA A 32 -6.61 5.05 10.44
CA ALA A 32 -5.75 6.16 10.85
C ALA A 32 -5.74 7.28 9.78
N LEU A 33 -5.48 6.93 8.53
CA LEU A 33 -5.45 7.90 7.43
C LEU A 33 -6.82 8.57 7.21
N GLY A 34 -7.91 7.82 7.29
CA GLY A 34 -9.26 8.37 7.16
C GLY A 34 -9.61 9.34 8.29
N LEU A 35 -9.35 8.97 9.54
CA LEU A 35 -9.64 9.80 10.70
C LEU A 35 -8.75 11.04 10.81
N LEU A 36 -7.57 11.04 10.19
CA LEU A 36 -6.72 12.24 10.09
C LEU A 36 -7.46 13.41 9.43
N MET A 37 -8.40 13.12 8.52
CA MET A 37 -9.20 14.11 7.80
C MET A 37 -10.47 14.53 8.56
N SER A 38 -10.72 14.00 9.77
CA SER A 38 -11.90 14.35 10.54
C SER A 38 -11.87 15.78 11.09
N GLU A 39 -13.03 16.43 11.10
CA GLU A 39 -13.27 17.72 11.73
C GLU A 39 -13.30 17.64 13.27
N THR A 40 -13.60 16.47 13.84
CA THR A 40 -13.70 16.31 15.30
C THR A 40 -12.35 15.95 15.92
N GLU A 41 -12.02 16.62 17.03
CA GLU A 41 -10.74 16.40 17.72
C GLU A 41 -10.63 14.99 18.31
N GLY A 42 -11.74 14.45 18.84
CA GLY A 42 -11.78 13.09 19.38
C GLY A 42 -11.41 12.03 18.34
N GLU A 43 -11.91 12.17 17.11
CA GLU A 43 -11.58 11.25 16.01
C GLU A 43 -10.14 11.40 15.53
N ARG A 44 -9.61 12.63 15.48
CA ARG A 44 -8.18 12.85 15.20
C ARG A 44 -7.27 12.25 16.28
N ASN A 45 -7.68 12.25 17.54
CA ASN A 45 -6.93 11.56 18.60
C ASN A 45 -6.98 10.03 18.47
N LEU A 46 -8.12 9.49 17.99
CA LEU A 46 -8.24 8.07 17.70
C LEU A 46 -7.37 7.65 16.50
N SER A 47 -7.16 8.55 15.53
CA SER A 47 -6.31 8.29 14.36
C SER A 47 -4.88 7.95 14.77
N GLU A 48 -4.34 8.62 15.79
CA GLU A 48 -3.01 8.35 16.35
C GLU A 48 -2.92 6.95 16.97
N GLN A 49 -3.95 6.50 17.70
CA GLN A 49 -3.96 5.17 18.31
C GLN A 49 -3.95 4.07 17.25
N PHE A 50 -4.74 4.23 16.18
CA PHE A 50 -4.73 3.31 15.05
C PHE A 50 -3.40 3.32 14.31
N PHE A 51 -2.80 4.50 14.13
CA PHE A 51 -1.49 4.64 13.51
C PHE A 51 -0.42 3.87 14.30
N GLN A 52 -0.33 4.08 15.61
CA GLN A 52 0.67 3.43 16.48
C GLN A 52 0.50 1.91 16.48
N ALA A 53 -0.73 1.42 16.53
CA ALA A 53 -1.01 -0.01 16.46
C ALA A 53 -0.61 -0.61 15.10
N ALA A 54 -0.93 0.07 13.99
CA ALA A 54 -0.53 -0.36 12.66
C ALA A 54 1.00 -0.37 12.48
N GLU A 55 1.67 0.72 12.89
CA GLU A 55 3.12 0.87 12.84
C GLU A 55 3.81 -0.27 13.59
N SER A 56 3.38 -0.55 14.83
CA SER A 56 3.94 -1.64 15.62
C SER A 56 3.88 -2.98 14.88
N ILE A 57 2.73 -3.31 14.28
CA ILE A 57 2.55 -4.57 13.55
C ILE A 57 3.49 -4.65 12.35
N VAL A 58 3.53 -3.61 11.50
CA VAL A 58 4.33 -3.64 10.26
C VAL A 58 5.84 -3.56 10.53
N MET A 59 6.25 -2.84 11.58
CA MET A 59 7.67 -2.72 11.94
C MET A 59 8.23 -4.01 12.55
N VAL A 60 7.44 -4.73 13.34
CA VAL A 60 7.89 -5.98 13.98
C VAL A 60 7.84 -7.16 13.00
N SER A 61 6.79 -7.27 12.20
CA SER A 61 6.53 -8.47 11.40
C SER A 61 6.52 -8.26 9.88
N GLY A 62 6.28 -7.03 9.43
CA GLY A 62 6.12 -6.73 8.00
C GLY A 62 7.43 -6.57 7.23
N LEU A 63 8.52 -6.14 7.90
CA LEU A 63 9.81 -5.90 7.25
C LEU A 63 10.49 -7.18 6.75
N SER A 64 10.33 -8.30 7.45
CA SER A 64 10.96 -9.57 7.09
C SER A 64 10.13 -10.41 6.11
N ARG A 65 8.85 -10.07 5.91
CA ARG A 65 7.91 -10.80 5.05
C ARG A 65 7.04 -9.82 4.26
N PRO A 66 7.57 -9.21 3.20
CA PRO A 66 6.79 -8.35 2.32
C PRO A 66 5.54 -9.07 1.80
N SER A 67 4.44 -8.33 1.74
CA SER A 67 3.14 -8.81 1.27
C SER A 67 2.32 -7.64 0.73
N ILE A 68 1.24 -7.93 0.00
CA ILE A 68 0.34 -6.89 -0.50
C ILE A 68 -0.18 -5.98 0.64
N PRO A 69 -0.70 -6.51 1.76
CA PRO A 69 -1.21 -5.66 2.82
C PRO A 69 -0.11 -4.86 3.51
N THR A 70 1.14 -5.34 3.59
CA THR A 70 2.23 -4.58 4.22
C THR A 70 2.67 -3.40 3.35
N VAL A 71 2.77 -3.58 2.02
CA VAL A 71 3.03 -2.47 1.07
C VAL A 71 1.97 -1.38 1.23
N GLN A 72 0.69 -1.79 1.19
CA GLN A 72 -0.44 -0.86 1.30
C GLN A 72 -0.47 -0.17 2.68
N SER A 73 -0.14 -0.89 3.75
CA SER A 73 -0.05 -0.32 5.10
C SER A 73 1.03 0.76 5.18
N PHE A 74 2.25 0.48 4.70
CA PHE A 74 3.33 1.47 4.71
C PHE A 74 2.99 2.71 3.86
N LEU A 75 2.30 2.56 2.73
CA LEU A 75 1.81 3.71 1.96
C LEU A 75 0.79 4.54 2.75
N CYS A 76 -0.20 3.90 3.40
CA CYS A 76 -1.16 4.60 4.25
C CYS A 76 -0.47 5.36 5.40
N LEU A 77 0.48 4.71 6.09
CA LEU A 77 1.24 5.32 7.18
C LEU A 77 2.14 6.46 6.67
N ALA A 78 2.72 6.34 5.48
CA ALA A 78 3.50 7.40 4.85
C ALA A 78 2.65 8.66 4.63
N PHE A 79 1.46 8.51 4.03
CA PHE A 79 0.54 9.63 3.84
C PHE A 79 0.05 10.22 5.16
N PHE A 80 -0.16 9.39 6.18
CA PHE A 80 -0.54 9.86 7.52
C PHE A 80 0.54 10.77 8.13
N GLU A 81 1.80 10.33 8.12
CA GLU A 81 2.93 11.12 8.65
C GLU A 81 3.14 12.40 7.87
N ILE A 82 3.03 12.35 6.53
CA ILE A 82 3.11 13.55 5.67
C ILE A 82 1.98 14.52 6.00
N GLY A 83 0.74 14.04 6.15
CA GLY A 83 -0.42 14.87 6.49
C GLY A 83 -0.32 15.56 7.85
N ARG A 84 0.49 15.01 8.77
CA ARG A 84 0.81 15.62 10.07
C ARG A 84 2.06 16.51 10.07
N GLY A 85 2.75 16.64 8.93
CA GLY A 85 3.98 17.41 8.79
C GLY A 85 5.27 16.67 9.18
N ASN A 86 5.19 15.37 9.50
CA ASN A 86 6.36 14.53 9.81
C ASN A 86 7.02 14.01 8.54
N VAL A 87 7.60 14.94 7.78
CA VAL A 87 8.13 14.71 6.42
C VAL A 87 9.17 13.59 6.33
N SER A 88 10.09 13.50 7.31
CA SER A 88 11.18 12.51 7.27
C SER A 88 10.67 11.09 7.46
N LYS A 89 9.73 10.89 8.39
CA LYS A 89 9.16 9.56 8.67
C LYS A 89 8.22 9.13 7.54
N GLY A 90 7.41 10.06 7.03
CA GLY A 90 6.60 9.84 5.84
C GLY A 90 7.40 9.41 4.61
N TRP A 91 8.52 10.10 4.33
CA TRP A 91 9.43 9.73 3.23
C TRP A 91 10.10 8.36 3.44
N ALA A 92 10.49 8.04 4.68
CA ALA A 92 11.08 6.75 4.98
C ALA A 92 10.08 5.60 4.75
N PHE A 93 8.84 5.77 5.22
CA PHE A 93 7.77 4.79 5.03
C PHE A 93 7.39 4.59 3.57
N SER A 94 7.30 5.65 2.77
CA SER A 94 7.04 5.50 1.34
C SER A 94 8.15 4.73 0.65
N GLY A 95 9.42 5.01 0.97
CA GLY A 95 10.56 4.26 0.44
C GLY A 95 10.55 2.79 0.85
N ILE A 96 10.13 2.45 2.07
CA ILE A 96 9.95 1.05 2.49
C ILE A 96 8.87 0.38 1.64
N ALA A 97 7.72 1.03 1.45
CA ALA A 97 6.64 0.48 0.62
C ALA A 97 7.09 0.23 -0.83
N PHE A 98 7.80 1.18 -1.44
CA PHE A 98 8.28 1.05 -2.82
C PHE A 98 9.27 -0.10 -2.97
N ARG A 99 10.22 -0.25 -2.03
CA ARG A 99 11.15 -1.38 -2.04
C ARG A 99 10.45 -2.72 -1.81
N MET A 100 9.44 -2.77 -0.94
CA MET A 100 8.63 -3.98 -0.77
C MET A 100 7.84 -4.33 -2.03
N ALA A 101 7.26 -3.35 -2.72
CA ALA A 101 6.58 -3.57 -3.99
C ALA A 101 7.56 -4.14 -5.04
N GLN A 102 8.80 -3.65 -5.05
CA GLN A 102 9.85 -4.15 -5.93
C GLN A 102 10.31 -5.57 -5.58
N ASP A 103 10.46 -5.87 -4.29
CA ASP A 103 10.80 -7.20 -3.77
C ASP A 103 9.73 -8.25 -4.15
N LEU A 104 8.46 -7.84 -4.16
CA LEU A 104 7.33 -8.65 -4.62
C LEU A 104 7.23 -8.74 -6.16
N GLY A 105 8.12 -8.08 -6.90
CA GLY A 105 8.16 -8.12 -8.36
C GLY A 105 7.09 -7.29 -9.07
N PHE A 106 6.43 -6.34 -8.39
CA PHE A 106 5.30 -5.60 -8.97
C PHE A 106 5.69 -4.66 -10.11
N GLN A 107 6.98 -4.43 -10.36
CA GLN A 107 7.51 -3.69 -11.52
C GLN A 107 7.41 -4.44 -12.85
N SER A 108 7.14 -5.74 -12.81
CA SER A 108 6.92 -6.54 -14.01
C SER A 108 5.47 -7.01 -14.08
N ASP A 109 4.92 -7.04 -15.29
CA ASP A 109 3.53 -7.45 -15.46
C ASP A 109 3.30 -8.88 -14.91
N PRO A 110 2.29 -9.08 -14.04
CA PRO A 110 1.99 -10.40 -13.50
C PRO A 110 1.76 -11.47 -14.58
N MET A 111 1.30 -11.08 -15.78
CA MET A 111 1.11 -11.98 -16.92
C MET A 111 2.40 -12.69 -17.35
N ASN A 112 3.56 -12.04 -17.18
CA ASN A 112 4.86 -12.59 -17.54
C ASN A 112 5.33 -13.71 -16.60
N TRP A 113 4.76 -13.79 -15.40
CA TRP A 113 5.19 -14.70 -14.33
C TRP A 113 4.09 -15.67 -13.86
N LEU A 114 2.89 -15.58 -14.44
CA LEU A 114 1.76 -16.49 -14.21
C LEU A 114 2.16 -17.97 -14.09
N PRO A 115 3.04 -18.53 -14.94
CA PRO A 115 3.41 -19.96 -14.84
C PRO A 115 4.22 -20.31 -13.58
N HIS A 116 4.79 -19.30 -12.89
CA HIS A 116 5.78 -19.47 -11.84
C HIS A 116 5.33 -18.92 -10.47
N ASP A 117 4.24 -18.14 -10.42
CA ASP A 117 3.68 -17.60 -9.18
C ASP A 117 2.30 -18.20 -8.88
N SER A 118 2.29 -19.24 -8.02
CA SER A 118 1.06 -19.89 -7.55
C SER A 118 0.11 -18.98 -6.76
N THR A 119 0.54 -17.77 -6.39
CA THR A 119 -0.31 -16.81 -5.68
C THR A 119 -1.22 -16.02 -6.62
N ILE A 120 -0.99 -16.05 -7.93
CA ILE A 120 -1.85 -15.44 -8.96
C ILE A 120 -2.77 -16.53 -9.51
N ILE A 121 -4.05 -16.49 -9.13
CA ILE A 121 -5.05 -17.52 -9.50
C ILE A 121 -6.19 -16.97 -10.35
N SER A 122 -6.28 -15.64 -10.47
CA SER A 122 -7.39 -14.95 -11.13
C SER A 122 -6.92 -13.66 -11.81
N SER A 123 -7.71 -13.18 -12.77
CA SER A 123 -7.53 -11.85 -13.38
C SER A 123 -7.61 -10.72 -12.36
N GLU A 124 -8.39 -10.90 -11.29
CA GLU A 124 -8.45 -9.94 -10.19
C GLU A 124 -7.10 -9.81 -9.46
N ASP A 125 -6.37 -10.91 -9.25
CA ASP A 125 -5.03 -10.86 -8.63
C ASP A 125 -4.03 -10.06 -9.49
N ILE A 126 -4.12 -10.18 -10.83
CA ILE A 126 -3.30 -9.45 -11.79
C ILE A 126 -3.58 -7.94 -11.69
N GLU A 127 -4.86 -7.56 -11.77
CA GLU A 127 -5.28 -6.16 -11.71
C GLU A 127 -4.96 -5.50 -10.37
N ILE A 128 -5.06 -6.24 -9.26
CA ILE A 128 -4.67 -5.73 -7.94
C ILE A 128 -3.16 -5.41 -7.90
N ARG A 129 -2.30 -6.28 -8.46
CA ARG A 129 -0.85 -6.04 -8.48
C ARG A 129 -0.47 -4.87 -9.37
N ARG A 130 -1.05 -4.79 -10.57
CA ARG A 130 -0.90 -3.63 -11.47
C ARG A 130 -1.30 -2.34 -10.76
N ARG A 131 -2.43 -2.36 -10.05
CA ARG A 131 -2.94 -1.22 -9.26
C ARG A 131 -2.00 -0.83 -8.12
N ILE A 132 -1.39 -1.79 -7.43
CA ILE A 132 -0.43 -1.50 -6.37
C ILE A 132 0.84 -0.87 -6.95
N TYR A 133 1.35 -1.39 -8.07
CA TYR A 133 2.51 -0.79 -8.75
C TYR A 133 2.23 0.65 -9.18
N TRP A 134 1.20 0.87 -9.99
CA TRP A 134 0.86 2.22 -10.49
C TRP A 134 0.47 3.16 -9.35
N GLY A 135 -0.21 2.64 -8.32
CA GLY A 135 -0.49 3.39 -7.11
C GLY A 135 0.77 3.81 -6.36
N SER A 136 1.79 2.96 -6.30
CA SER A 136 3.10 3.26 -5.71
C SER A 136 3.86 4.28 -6.57
N TYR A 137 3.86 4.11 -7.88
CA TYR A 137 4.46 5.04 -8.84
C TYR A 137 3.88 6.46 -8.70
N ILE A 138 2.55 6.59 -8.69
CA ILE A 138 1.89 7.89 -8.52
C ILE A 138 2.20 8.48 -7.14
N SER A 139 2.19 7.65 -6.09
CA SER A 139 2.52 8.09 -4.74
C SER A 139 3.96 8.60 -4.65
N ASP A 140 4.91 7.94 -5.31
CA ASP A 140 6.31 8.40 -5.41
C ASP A 140 6.36 9.80 -6.03
N LYS A 141 5.71 10.04 -7.18
CA LYS A 141 5.70 11.38 -7.80
C LYS A 141 5.09 12.45 -6.89
N LEU A 142 3.94 12.14 -6.30
CA LEU A 142 3.24 13.08 -5.42
C LEU A 142 4.08 13.42 -4.18
N ILE A 143 4.60 12.41 -3.49
CA ILE A 143 5.39 12.59 -2.27
C ILE A 143 6.71 13.31 -2.60
N SER A 144 7.42 12.91 -3.65
CA SER A 144 8.64 13.57 -4.11
C SER A 144 8.40 15.05 -4.44
N LEU A 145 7.28 15.36 -5.09
CA LEU A 145 6.89 16.73 -5.39
C LEU A 145 6.61 17.55 -4.12
N ILE A 146 5.79 17.02 -3.21
CA ILE A 146 5.43 17.70 -1.95
C ILE A 146 6.67 17.97 -1.09
N LEU A 147 7.60 17.02 -1.03
CA LEU A 147 8.74 17.06 -0.13
C LEU A 147 10.03 17.62 -0.77
N GLY A 148 10.01 17.94 -2.07
CA GLY A 148 11.19 18.37 -2.81
C GLY A 148 12.30 17.30 -2.87
N ARG A 149 11.92 16.02 -3.02
CA ARG A 149 12.85 14.87 -3.03
C ARG A 149 12.92 14.24 -4.43
N PRO A 150 14.03 13.56 -4.78
CA PRO A 150 14.10 12.77 -6.01
C PRO A 150 13.04 11.67 -6.02
N VAL A 151 12.60 11.30 -7.22
CA VAL A 151 11.71 10.16 -7.45
C VAL A 151 12.47 8.83 -7.37
N GLN A 152 11.82 7.78 -6.88
CA GLN A 152 12.43 6.45 -6.70
C GLN A 152 12.03 5.46 -7.80
N LEU A 153 10.83 5.59 -8.38
CA LEU A 153 10.30 4.65 -9.37
C LEU A 153 10.35 5.27 -10.77
N ALA A 154 11.30 4.88 -11.61
CA ALA A 154 11.40 5.39 -12.98
C ALA A 154 10.29 4.82 -13.88
N PHE A 155 9.81 5.63 -14.83
CA PHE A 155 8.79 5.17 -15.80
C PHE A 155 9.34 4.08 -16.71
N ASP A 156 10.57 4.25 -17.20
CA ASP A 156 11.22 3.30 -18.11
C ASP A 156 11.58 1.96 -17.45
N SER A 157 11.45 1.87 -16.12
CA SER A 157 11.61 0.63 -15.37
C SER A 157 10.28 -0.06 -15.07
N ALA A 158 9.16 0.48 -15.57
CA ALA A 158 7.85 -0.15 -15.49
C ALA A 158 7.64 -1.10 -16.68
N GLU A 159 7.61 -2.40 -16.41
CA GLU A 159 7.23 -3.43 -17.38
C GLU A 159 5.79 -3.91 -17.13
N VAL A 160 4.94 -3.02 -16.61
CA VAL A 160 3.56 -3.30 -16.23
C VAL A 160 2.62 -2.62 -17.20
N ASP A 161 1.62 -3.32 -17.70
CA ASP A 161 0.61 -2.70 -18.55
C ASP A 161 -0.17 -1.64 -17.76
N LEU A 162 -0.64 -0.61 -18.47
CA LEU A 162 -1.55 0.38 -17.89
C LEU A 162 -2.87 -0.31 -17.51
N LEU A 163 -3.46 0.14 -16.40
CA LEU A 163 -4.76 -0.37 -15.95
C LEU A 163 -5.80 -0.19 -17.06
N GLU A 164 -6.41 -1.29 -17.49
CA GLU A 164 -7.57 -1.23 -18.36
C GLU A 164 -8.74 -0.65 -17.56
N PHE A 165 -9.34 0.44 -18.04
CA PHE A 165 -10.60 0.91 -17.49
C PHE A 165 -11.66 -0.12 -17.88
N ILE A 166 -12.02 -1.00 -16.94
CA ILE A 166 -13.20 -1.86 -17.07
C ILE A 166 -14.39 -0.90 -17.26
N THR A 167 -14.92 -0.86 -18.48
CA THR A 167 -16.07 -0.04 -18.88
C THR A 167 -17.39 -0.75 -18.57
#